data_AF-A0A3M2C9R2-F1
#
_entry.id   AF-A0A3M2C9R2-F1
#
_cell.length_a   1.000
_cell.length_b   1.000
_cell.length_c   1.000
_cell.angle_alpha   90.00
_cell.angle_beta   90.00
_cell.angle_gamma   90.00
#
_symmetry.space_group_name_H-M   'P 1'
#
loop_
_entity.id
_entity.type
_entity.pdbx_description
1 polymer ?
#
loop_
_entity_poly.entity_id
_entity_poly.type
_entity_poly.pdbx_seq_one_letter_code
_entity_poly.pdbx_strand_id
1 'polypeptide(L)'
;MSGFRFSLEKVRHLRQAEEESRARTVADRRREADGARAEEAQLESARDQSLAQVRSVHGAGGAVGHLQNLEYVLERLDEHIQVVRSRRREAEEDLVQSIDEYTDALRRRQAIEKLRERRLALWKRQQQRLEQAATDEVALTRHQRGAVGGES
;
A
#
# COMPACT_ATOMS: atom_id res chain seq x y z
N MET A 1 -1.74 -28.12 28.70
CA MET A 1 -2.13 -26.70 28.62
C MET A 1 -2.44 -26.37 27.17
N SER A 2 -3.70 -26.19 26.79
CA SER A 2 -4.06 -25.77 25.43
C SER A 2 -3.88 -24.25 25.31
N GLY A 3 -2.98 -23.82 24.43
CA GLY A 3 -2.77 -22.39 24.15
C GLY A 3 -3.95 -21.74 23.41
N PHE A 4 -3.97 -20.41 23.36
CA PHE A 4 -4.96 -19.65 22.59
C PHE A 4 -4.93 -20.03 21.11
N ARG A 5 -6.11 -20.29 20.53
CA ARG A 5 -6.27 -20.54 19.09
C ARG A 5 -7.29 -19.56 18.51
N PHE A 6 -6.87 -18.80 17.51
CA PHE A 6 -7.77 -17.88 16.80
C PHE A 6 -8.46 -18.62 15.64
N SER A 7 -9.79 -18.64 15.64
CA SER A 7 -10.58 -19.39 14.65
C SER A 7 -10.44 -18.84 13.22
N LEU A 8 -10.05 -17.58 13.07
CA LEU A 8 -9.92 -16.90 11.77
C LEU A 8 -8.45 -16.70 11.36
N GLU A 9 -7.53 -17.53 11.87
CA GLU A 9 -6.11 -17.41 11.54
C GLU A 9 -5.84 -17.52 10.03
N LYS A 10 -6.50 -18.47 9.34
CA LYS A 10 -6.40 -18.61 7.88
C LYS A 10 -6.88 -17.35 7.14
N VAL A 11 -7.99 -16.76 7.60
CA VAL A 11 -8.54 -15.52 7.01
C VAL A 11 -7.57 -14.35 7.24
N ARG A 12 -6.95 -14.27 8.42
CA ARG A 12 -5.92 -13.27 8.72
C ARG A 12 -4.75 -13.36 7.75
N HIS A 13 -4.21 -14.57 7.53
CA HIS A 13 -3.14 -14.78 6.56
C HIS A 13 -3.55 -14.41 5.14
N LEU A 14 -4.76 -14.78 4.72
CA LEU A 14 -5.28 -14.39 3.41
C LEU A 14 -5.35 -12.87 3.25
N ARG A 15 -5.85 -12.15 4.26
CA ARG A 15 -5.94 -10.68 4.23
C ARG A 15 -4.57 -10.01 4.26
N GLN A 16 -3.60 -10.60 4.94
CA GLN A 16 -2.22 -10.13 4.90
C GLN A 16 -1.62 -10.31 3.50
N ALA A 17 -1.78 -11.48 2.89
CA ALA A 17 -1.30 -11.72 1.53
C ALA A 17 -1.99 -10.81 0.50
N GLU A 18 -3.28 -10.54 0.67
CA GLU A 18 -4.03 -9.57 -0.14
C GLU A 18 -3.45 -8.15 0.01
N GLU A 19 -3.22 -7.68 1.24
CA GLU A 19 -2.59 -6.38 1.52
C GLU A 19 -1.21 -6.27 0.85
N GLU A 20 -0.35 -7.28 1.02
CA GLU A 20 0.98 -7.33 0.44
C GLU A 20 0.95 -7.33 -1.10
N SER A 21 -0.02 -8.04 -1.70
CA SER A 21 -0.22 -8.04 -3.14
C SER A 21 -0.62 -6.66 -3.66
N ARG A 22 -1.58 -5.99 -2.98
CA ARG A 22 -2.01 -4.63 -3.35
C ARG A 22 -0.89 -3.61 -3.17
N ALA A 23 -0.07 -3.74 -2.13
CA ALA A 23 1.10 -2.88 -1.95
C ALA A 23 2.09 -2.98 -3.12
N ARG A 24 2.30 -4.19 -3.66
CA ARG A 24 3.12 -4.39 -4.87
C ARG A 24 2.49 -3.72 -6.08
N THR A 25 1.18 -3.88 -6.28
CA THR A 25 0.46 -3.20 -7.36
C THR A 25 0.62 -1.68 -7.28
N VAL A 26 0.48 -1.07 -6.09
CA VAL A 26 0.72 0.38 -5.91
C VAL A 26 2.14 0.76 -6.31
N ALA A 27 3.14 -0.03 -5.91
CA ALA A 27 4.54 0.23 -6.29
C ALA A 27 4.75 0.16 -7.81
N ASP A 28 4.12 -0.81 -8.48
CA ASP A 28 4.18 -0.96 -9.93
C ASP A 28 3.51 0.23 -10.63
N ARG A 29 2.28 0.56 -10.26
CA ARG A 29 1.54 1.71 -10.82
C ARG A 29 2.23 3.03 -10.59
N ARG A 30 2.89 3.18 -9.44
CA ARG A 30 3.69 4.38 -9.15
C ARG A 30 4.88 4.50 -10.10
N ARG A 31 5.58 3.40 -10.37
CA ARG A 31 6.68 3.39 -11.35
C ARG A 31 6.19 3.70 -12.76
N GLU A 32 5.03 3.19 -13.15
CA GLU A 32 4.40 3.52 -14.45
C GLU A 32 4.07 5.01 -14.55
N ALA A 33 3.39 5.59 -13.55
CA ALA A 33 3.05 7.00 -13.53
C ALA A 33 4.29 7.92 -13.52
N ASP A 34 5.30 7.58 -12.73
CA ASP A 34 6.57 8.32 -12.67
C ASP A 34 7.35 8.21 -14.00
N GLY A 35 7.31 7.04 -14.65
CA GLY A 35 7.88 6.83 -15.98
C GLY A 35 7.20 7.68 -17.05
N ALA A 36 5.87 7.72 -17.07
CA ALA A 36 5.10 8.53 -18.00
C ALA A 36 5.35 10.05 -17.81
N ARG A 37 5.49 10.51 -16.55
CA ARG A 37 5.91 11.90 -16.25
C ARG A 37 7.30 12.22 -16.79
N ALA A 38 8.25 11.30 -16.60
CA ALA A 38 9.61 11.51 -17.07
C ALA A 38 9.66 11.55 -18.61
N GLU A 39 8.89 10.70 -19.30
CA GLU A 39 8.78 10.69 -20.75
C GLU A 39 8.16 11.99 -21.28
N GLU A 40 7.06 12.48 -20.67
CA GLU A 40 6.45 13.76 -21.04
C GLU A 40 7.47 14.90 -20.91
N ALA A 41 8.17 14.99 -19.78
CA ALA A 41 9.16 16.04 -19.54
C ALA A 41 10.33 15.99 -20.55
N GLN A 42 10.75 14.80 -20.97
CA GLN A 42 11.79 14.63 -21.99
C GLN A 42 11.31 15.15 -23.36
N LEU A 43 10.08 14.82 -23.76
CA LEU A 43 9.51 15.29 -25.02
C LEU A 43 9.28 16.80 -25.02
N GLU A 44 8.80 17.37 -23.92
CA GLU A 44 8.65 18.82 -23.76
C GLU A 44 10.01 19.54 -23.85
N SER A 45 11.04 19.00 -23.19
CA SER A 45 12.40 19.54 -23.32
C SER A 45 12.92 19.46 -24.76
N ALA A 46 12.67 18.35 -25.48
CA ALA A 46 13.08 18.21 -26.87
C ALA A 46 12.35 19.20 -27.80
N ARG A 47 11.06 19.44 -27.53
CA ARG A 47 10.25 20.45 -28.23
C ARG A 47 10.79 21.85 -28.00
N ASP A 48 11.09 22.22 -26.77
CA ASP A 48 11.62 23.56 -26.43
C ASP A 48 12.99 23.81 -27.08
N GLN A 49 13.86 22.80 -27.11
CA GLN A 49 15.13 22.86 -27.84
C GLN A 49 14.92 23.04 -29.35
N SER A 50 13.97 22.30 -29.93
CA SER A 50 13.62 22.40 -31.36
C SER A 50 13.05 23.79 -31.70
N LEU A 51 12.21 24.37 -30.83
CA LEU A 51 11.69 25.73 -30.97
C LEU A 51 12.80 26.78 -30.90
N ALA A 52 13.76 26.62 -29.97
CA ALA A 52 14.92 27.49 -29.88
C ALA A 52 15.77 27.43 -31.16
N GLN A 53 15.95 26.23 -31.73
CA GLN A 53 16.66 26.05 -32.99
C GLN A 53 15.95 26.73 -34.17
N VAL A 54 14.62 26.60 -34.30
CA VAL A 54 13.84 27.31 -35.34
C VAL A 54 14.07 28.82 -35.26
N ARG A 55 13.97 29.40 -34.06
CA ARG A 55 14.21 30.84 -33.86
C ARG A 55 15.62 31.26 -34.26
N SER A 56 16.62 30.45 -33.92
CA SER A 56 18.01 30.71 -34.28
C SER A 56 18.24 30.65 -35.79
N VAL A 57 17.70 29.63 -36.47
CA VAL A 57 17.84 29.45 -37.92
C VAL A 57 17.13 30.57 -38.68
N HIS A 58 15.93 30.94 -38.23
CA HIS A 58 15.17 32.03 -38.82
C HIS A 58 15.91 33.38 -38.69
N GLY A 59 16.49 33.66 -37.51
CA GLY A 59 17.27 34.88 -37.29
C GLY A 59 18.56 34.98 -38.12
N ALA A 60 19.13 33.83 -38.53
CA ALA A 60 20.33 33.75 -39.34
C ALA A 60 20.07 33.73 -40.87
N GLY A 61 18.81 33.83 -41.31
CA GLY A 61 18.46 33.76 -42.73
C GLY A 61 18.59 32.34 -43.31
N GLY A 62 18.35 31.31 -42.50
CA GLY A 62 18.47 29.91 -42.91
C GLY A 62 17.57 29.52 -44.08
N ALA A 63 17.96 28.45 -44.78
CA ALA A 63 17.22 27.95 -45.95
C ALA A 63 15.79 27.53 -45.58
N VAL A 64 14.82 27.92 -46.41
CA VAL A 64 13.37 27.64 -46.23
C VAL A 64 13.11 26.14 -45.99
N GLY A 65 13.78 25.25 -46.71
CA GLY A 65 13.63 23.80 -46.52
C GLY A 65 14.09 23.30 -45.15
N HIS A 66 15.07 23.96 -44.52
CA HIS A 66 15.49 23.61 -43.17
C HIS A 66 14.45 24.00 -42.13
N LEU A 67 13.79 25.15 -42.30
CA LEU A 67 12.68 25.59 -41.45
C LEU A 67 11.47 24.65 -41.56
N GLN A 68 11.09 24.26 -42.79
CA GLN A 68 10.00 23.29 -43.01
C GLN A 68 10.26 21.94 -42.34
N ASN A 69 11.50 21.44 -42.39
CA ASN A 69 11.86 20.21 -41.71
C ASN A 69 11.73 20.33 -40.18
N LEU A 70 12.12 21.47 -39.60
CA LEU A 70 11.99 21.70 -38.17
C LEU A 70 10.52 21.87 -37.73
N GLU A 71 9.69 22.54 -38.53
CA GLU A 71 8.25 22.64 -38.30
C GLU A 71 7.58 21.25 -38.29
N TYR A 72 7.94 20.39 -39.25
CA TYR A 72 7.45 19.01 -39.28
C TYR A 72 7.84 18.22 -38.02
N VAL A 73 9.10 18.36 -37.57
CA VAL A 73 9.56 17.70 -36.33
C VAL A 73 8.78 18.21 -35.11
N LEU A 74 8.52 19.52 -35.04
CA LEU A 74 7.73 20.11 -33.95
C LEU A 74 6.29 19.59 -33.93
N GLU A 75 5.64 19.49 -35.09
CA GLU A 75 4.29 18.92 -35.20
C GLU A 75 4.27 17.47 -34.70
N ARG A 76 5.26 16.65 -35.08
CA ARG A 76 5.38 15.26 -34.60
C ARG A 76 5.64 15.17 -33.10
N LEU A 77 6.46 16.08 -32.55
CA LEU A 77 6.67 16.15 -31.10
C LEU A 77 5.38 16.53 -30.38
N ASP A 78 4.62 17.49 -30.91
CA ASP A 78 3.33 17.90 -30.34
C ASP A 78 2.32 16.74 -30.33
N GLU A 79 2.19 16.01 -31.43
CA GLU A 79 1.37 14.80 -31.51
C GLU A 79 1.79 13.76 -30.45
N HIS A 80 3.09 13.50 -30.33
CA HIS A 80 3.60 12.52 -29.39
C HIS A 80 3.38 12.93 -27.93
N ILE A 81 3.59 14.22 -27.61
CA ILE A 81 3.33 14.78 -26.27
C ILE A 81 1.85 14.57 -25.90
N GLN A 82 0.91 14.76 -26.83
CA GLN A 82 -0.52 14.52 -26.54
C GLN A 82 -0.83 13.06 -26.23
N VAL A 83 -0.17 12.13 -26.93
CA VAL A 83 -0.30 10.68 -26.66
C VAL A 83 0.25 10.35 -25.27
N VAL A 84 1.46 10.82 -24.95
CA VAL A 84 2.09 10.56 -23.64
C VAL A 84 1.31 11.22 -22.50
N ARG A 85 0.78 12.43 -22.68
CA ARG A 85 -0.11 13.09 -21.71
C ARG A 85 -1.36 12.29 -21.40
N SER A 86 -1.94 11.66 -22.41
CA SER A 86 -3.10 10.80 -22.22
C SER A 86 -2.72 9.55 -21.42
N ARG A 87 -1.62 8.88 -21.78
CA ARG A 87 -1.07 7.75 -21.01
C ARG A 87 -0.70 8.11 -19.58
N ARG A 88 -0.11 9.29 -19.35
CA ARG A 88 0.23 9.77 -18.00
C ARG A 88 -1.04 9.93 -17.16
N ARG A 89 -2.08 10.53 -17.71
CA ARG A 89 -3.37 10.67 -17.01
C ARG A 89 -3.95 9.31 -16.65
N GLU A 90 -3.99 8.38 -17.60
CA GLU A 90 -4.44 7.00 -17.34
C GLU A 90 -3.61 6.32 -16.24
N ALA A 91 -2.28 6.42 -16.29
CA ALA A 91 -1.40 5.85 -15.27
C ALA A 91 -1.57 6.49 -13.89
N GLU A 92 -1.87 7.79 -13.83
CA GLU A 92 -2.18 8.49 -12.58
C GLU A 92 -3.54 8.09 -12.00
N GLU A 93 -4.55 7.92 -12.84
CA GLU A 93 -5.87 7.39 -12.45
C GLU A 93 -5.74 5.96 -11.91
N ASP A 94 -5.01 5.09 -12.62
CA ASP A 94 -4.69 3.72 -12.18
C ASP A 94 -3.96 3.70 -10.83
N LEU A 95 -3.01 4.63 -10.62
CA LEU A 95 -2.30 4.77 -9.36
C LEU A 95 -3.25 5.14 -8.23
N VAL A 96 -4.12 6.14 -8.42
CA VAL A 96 -5.11 6.55 -7.42
C VAL A 96 -6.02 5.37 -7.07
N GLN A 97 -6.56 4.69 -8.08
CA GLN A 97 -7.39 3.50 -7.86
C GLN A 97 -6.65 2.41 -7.07
N SER A 98 -5.39 2.15 -7.39
CA SER A 98 -4.59 1.14 -6.68
C SER A 98 -4.34 1.50 -5.21
N ILE A 99 -4.19 2.79 -4.90
CA ILE A 99 -4.04 3.30 -3.52
C ILE A 99 -5.33 3.10 -2.73
N ASP A 100 -6.48 3.35 -3.34
CA ASP A 100 -7.78 3.12 -2.71
C ASP A 100 -7.99 1.63 -2.40
N GLU A 101 -7.69 0.76 -3.37
CA GLU A 101 -7.76 -0.69 -3.20
C GLU A 101 -6.82 -1.21 -2.11
N TYR A 102 -5.58 -0.68 -2.05
CA TYR A 102 -4.63 -1.00 -0.98
C TYR A 102 -5.14 -0.54 0.39
N THR A 103 -5.68 0.68 0.48
CA THR A 103 -6.21 1.24 1.72
C THR A 103 -7.36 0.40 2.25
N ASP A 104 -8.24 -0.07 1.38
CA ASP A 104 -9.33 -0.96 1.76
C ASP A 104 -8.84 -2.34 2.19
N ALA A 105 -7.84 -2.92 1.52
CA ALA A 105 -7.21 -4.16 1.93
C ALA A 105 -6.57 -4.04 3.33
N LEU A 106 -5.88 -2.93 3.59
CA LEU A 106 -5.29 -2.61 4.89
C LEU A 106 -6.36 -2.51 5.99
N ARG A 107 -7.46 -1.80 5.75
CA ARG A 107 -8.59 -1.70 6.69
C ARG A 107 -9.18 -3.07 7.02
N ARG A 108 -9.38 -3.92 6.01
CA ARG A 108 -9.90 -5.29 6.19
C ARG A 108 -8.94 -6.15 7.04
N ARG A 109 -7.64 -6.07 6.79
CA ARG A 109 -6.62 -6.77 7.59
C ARG A 109 -6.61 -6.30 9.04
N GLN A 110 -6.64 -4.98 9.27
CA GLN A 110 -6.68 -4.39 10.60
C GLN A 110 -7.93 -4.80 11.39
N ALA A 111 -9.08 -4.92 10.73
CA ALA A 111 -10.31 -5.39 11.38
C ALA A 111 -10.16 -6.81 11.95
N ILE A 112 -9.53 -7.72 11.20
CA ILE A 112 -9.26 -9.09 11.66
C ILE A 112 -8.21 -9.12 12.78
N GLU A 113 -7.17 -8.30 12.70
CA GLU A 113 -6.17 -8.21 13.77
C GLU A 113 -6.79 -7.71 15.08
N LYS A 114 -7.59 -6.64 15.02
CA LYS A 114 -8.31 -6.12 16.20
C LYS A 114 -9.25 -7.18 16.81
N LEU A 115 -9.89 -8.00 15.97
CA LEU A 115 -10.72 -9.10 16.45
C LEU A 115 -9.89 -10.19 17.17
N ARG A 116 -8.71 -10.52 16.63
CA ARG A 116 -7.76 -11.47 17.24
C ARG A 116 -7.29 -10.96 18.59
N GLU A 117 -6.85 -9.71 18.67
CA GLU A 117 -6.39 -9.05 19.89
C GLU A 117 -7.48 -9.07 20.98
N ARG A 118 -8.72 -8.71 20.63
CA ARG A 118 -9.86 -8.76 21.55
C ARG A 118 -10.11 -10.17 22.07
N ARG A 119 -10.10 -11.18 21.19
CA ARG A 119 -10.30 -12.58 21.61
C ARG A 119 -9.15 -13.09 22.48
N LEU A 120 -7.92 -12.72 22.18
CA LEU A 120 -6.76 -13.06 23.00
C LEU A 120 -6.88 -12.43 24.40
N ALA A 121 -7.28 -11.17 24.49
CA ALA A 121 -7.50 -10.50 25.76
C ALA A 121 -8.59 -11.17 26.61
N LEU A 122 -9.71 -11.57 25.98
CA LEU A 122 -10.78 -12.30 26.66
C LEU A 122 -10.30 -13.67 27.16
N TRP A 123 -9.58 -14.42 26.32
CA TRP A 123 -9.02 -15.71 26.71
C TRP A 123 -8.04 -15.58 27.88
N LYS A 124 -7.14 -14.59 27.86
CA LYS A 124 -6.20 -14.32 28.96
C LYS A 124 -6.94 -14.03 30.27
N ARG A 125 -7.96 -13.17 30.22
CA ARG A 125 -8.80 -12.87 31.41
C ARG A 125 -9.49 -14.12 31.94
N GLN A 126 -9.97 -14.99 31.07
CA GLN A 126 -10.61 -16.24 31.48
C GLN A 126 -9.61 -17.20 32.14
N GLN A 127 -8.40 -17.34 31.56
CA GLN A 127 -7.34 -18.18 32.16
C GLN A 127 -6.94 -17.67 33.54
N GLN A 128 -6.72 -16.36 33.70
CA GLN A 128 -6.40 -15.77 35.00
C GLN A 128 -7.47 -16.05 36.06
N ARG A 129 -8.76 -15.98 35.68
CA ARG A 129 -9.87 -16.31 36.60
C ARG A 129 -9.87 -17.78 37.01
N LEU A 130 -9.58 -18.68 36.07
CA LEU A 130 -9.50 -20.13 36.35
C LEU A 130 -8.31 -20.45 37.26
N GLU A 131 -7.16 -19.84 37.00
CA GLU A 131 -5.95 -19.98 37.83
C GLU A 131 -6.17 -19.45 39.25
N GLN A 132 -6.82 -18.29 39.38
CA GLN A 132 -7.16 -17.72 40.68
C GLN A 132 -8.16 -18.61 41.44
N ALA A 133 -9.23 -19.07 40.78
CA ALA A 133 -10.20 -19.98 41.39
C ALA A 133 -9.56 -21.29 41.87
N ALA A 134 -8.64 -21.87 41.07
CA ALA A 134 -7.90 -23.06 41.47
C ALA A 134 -6.97 -22.80 42.66
N THR A 135 -6.36 -21.62 42.75
CA THR A 135 -5.51 -21.24 43.89
C THR A 135 -6.32 -21.07 45.17
N ASP A 136 -7.48 -20.42 45.07
CA ASP A 136 -8.40 -20.22 46.20
C ASP A 136 -8.94 -21.56 46.72
N GLU A 137 -9.26 -22.50 45.83
CA GLU A 137 -9.69 -23.87 46.19
C GLU A 137 -8.59 -24.64 46.94
N VAL A 138 -7.35 -24.56 46.48
CA VAL A 138 -6.20 -25.17 47.17
C VAL A 138 -5.96 -24.53 48.54
N ALA A 139 -6.17 -23.21 48.67
CA ALA A 139 -6.05 -22.52 49.95
C ALA A 139 -7.14 -22.96 50.95
N LEU A 140 -8.39 -23.07 50.50
CA LEU A 140 -9.52 -23.53 51.32
C LEU A 140 -9.31 -24.98 51.81
N THR A 141 -8.90 -25.89 50.93
CA THR A 141 -8.66 -27.30 51.30
C THR A 141 -7.51 -27.47 52.28
N ARG A 142 -6.44 -26.67 52.17
CA ARG A 142 -5.36 -26.62 53.17
C ARG A 142 -5.84 -26.07 54.50
N HIS A 143 -6.62 -24.98 54.50
CA HIS A 143 -7.11 -24.38 55.73
C HIS A 143 -8.06 -25.32 56.49
N GLN A 144 -8.96 -26.01 55.77
CA GLN A 144 -9.85 -27.02 56.35
C GLN A 144 -9.09 -28.19 56.97
N ARG A 145 -8.01 -28.68 56.33
CA ARG A 145 -7.15 -29.72 56.94
C ARG A 145 -6.37 -29.24 58.16
N GLY A 146 -5.93 -27.97 58.16
CA GLY A 146 -5.24 -27.37 59.32
C GLY A 146 -6.15 -27.13 60.52
N ALA A 147 -7.43 -26.80 60.28
CA ALA A 147 -8.42 -26.59 61.34
C ALA A 147 -8.83 -27.89 62.06
N VAL A 148 -8.87 -29.02 61.34
CA VAL A 148 -9.21 -30.34 61.92
C VAL A 148 -8.03 -30.96 62.68
N GLY A 149 -6.79 -30.53 62.44
CA GLY A 149 -5.59 -31.02 63.13
C GLY A 149 -5.11 -30.16 64.32
N GLY A 150 -5.80 -29.06 64.64
CA GLY A 150 -5.44 -28.13 65.72
C GLY A 150 -6.22 -28.32 67.03
N GLU A 151 -7.17 -29.27 67.07
CA GLU A 151 -7.85 -29.72 68.30
C GLU A 151 -7.20 -31.03 68.78
N SER A 152 -6.03 -30.94 69.41
CA SER A 152 -5.41 -32.01 70.19
C SER A 152 -4.53 -31.41 71.27
#